data_AF-A0A7Z9I2J9-F1
#
_entry.id   AF-A0A7Z9I2J9-F1
#
_cell.length_a   1.000
_cell.length_b   1.000
_cell.length_c   1.000
_cell.angle_alpha   90.00
_cell.angle_beta   90.00
_cell.angle_gamma   90.00
#
_symmetry.space_group_name_H-M   'P 1'
#
loop_
_entity.id
_entity.type
_entity.pdbx_description
1 polymer ?
#
loop_
_entity_poly.entity_id
_entity_poly.type
_entity_poly.pdbx_seq_one_letter_code
_entity_poly.pdbx_strand_id
1 'polypeptide(L)'
;MKLDTLDFEEMDRIRIRLIILGGVVILIFSLLGSRLWYLQIIQGQIYTEFSQGNRIRLVPEPALRGNIYDRNGVLLAENRPAYQLHLIREDTPDLEKTLGKVSQALNLPYSALKDKIEANLNLAQFKPIILEEDLEYEKAMYLETFQDDFPGVSIVVQPRRFYPYNNLVAHLIGYVGIVQEDWTELPEEKRSSSQIVGHSGIELLENDHMIGLDGGRQAEVDHMGREIQVLGKPVPSVPGKNITLSLDVRLQKVATDAMKGESG
;
A
#
# COMPACT_ATOMS: atom_id res chain seq x y z
N MET A 1 70.35 40.71 -31.01
CA MET A 1 70.27 39.41 -30.33
C MET A 1 71.11 39.48 -29.06
N LYS A 2 70.56 40.09 -28.00
CA LYS A 2 71.11 39.99 -26.64
C LYS A 2 70.18 38.99 -25.94
N LEU A 3 70.67 37.77 -25.76
CA LEU A 3 70.06 36.85 -24.80
C LEU A 3 70.43 37.42 -23.44
N ASP A 4 69.51 38.15 -22.83
CA ASP A 4 69.61 38.56 -21.43
C ASP A 4 69.73 37.27 -20.61
N THR A 5 70.89 37.12 -19.99
CA THR A 5 71.15 36.14 -18.94
C THR A 5 70.21 36.48 -17.80
N LEU A 6 69.07 35.79 -17.72
CA LEU A 6 68.27 35.72 -16.51
C LEU A 6 69.23 35.43 -15.36
N ASP A 7 69.29 36.37 -14.43
CA ASP A 7 70.24 36.39 -13.32
C ASP A 7 70.09 35.07 -12.54
N PHE A 8 71.20 34.39 -12.22
CA PHE A 8 71.14 33.08 -11.54
C PHE A 8 70.34 33.16 -10.23
N GLU A 9 70.33 34.32 -9.58
CA GLU A 9 69.49 34.60 -8.41
C GLU A 9 67.98 34.61 -8.70
N GLU A 10 67.55 35.10 -9.87
CA GLU A 10 66.13 35.10 -10.25
C GLU A 10 65.62 33.68 -10.50
N MET A 11 66.45 32.84 -11.13
CA MET A 11 66.15 31.42 -11.33
C MET A 11 66.02 30.66 -10.00
N ASP A 12 66.87 30.94 -9.01
CA ASP A 12 66.79 30.31 -7.68
C ASP A 12 65.57 30.81 -6.89
N ARG A 13 65.23 32.11 -6.97
CA ARG A 13 63.98 32.64 -6.37
C ARG A 13 62.74 32.00 -6.99
N ILE A 14 62.72 31.78 -8.30
CA ILE A 14 61.60 31.11 -8.99
C ILE A 14 61.52 29.63 -8.59
N ARG A 15 62.65 28.92 -8.52
CA ARG A 15 62.68 27.51 -8.06
C ARG A 15 62.16 27.35 -6.64
N ILE A 16 62.58 28.22 -5.71
CA ILE A 16 62.09 28.19 -4.32
C ILE A 16 60.59 28.45 -4.26
N ARG A 17 60.08 29.43 -5.01
CA ARG A 17 58.62 29.70 -5.09
C ARG A 17 57.83 28.52 -5.65
N LEU A 18 58.35 27.85 -6.68
CA LEU A 18 57.73 26.66 -7.26
C LEU A 18 57.71 25.48 -6.28
N ILE A 19 58.78 25.28 -5.51
CA ILE A 19 58.85 24.26 -4.46
C ILE A 19 57.84 24.55 -3.34
N ILE A 20 57.76 25.81 -2.89
CA ILE A 20 56.79 26.24 -1.87
C ILE A 20 55.36 26.04 -2.39
N LEU A 21 55.06 26.47 -3.62
CA LEU A 21 53.74 26.30 -4.23
C LEU A 21 53.39 24.81 -4.36
N GLY A 22 54.33 23.98 -4.84
CA GLY A 22 54.15 22.53 -4.92
C GLY A 22 53.90 21.90 -3.56
N GLY A 23 54.62 22.32 -2.51
CA GLY A 23 54.41 21.87 -1.14
C GLY A 23 53.02 22.23 -0.61
N VAL A 24 52.54 23.45 -0.89
CA VAL A 24 51.19 23.89 -0.52
C VAL A 24 50.12 23.06 -1.24
N VAL A 25 50.29 22.80 -2.54
CA VAL A 25 49.36 21.96 -3.30
C VAL A 25 49.32 20.54 -2.72
N ILE A 26 50.48 19.92 -2.46
CA ILE A 26 50.54 18.57 -1.86
C ILE A 26 49.84 18.54 -0.49
N LEU A 27 50.04 19.57 0.34
CA LEU A 27 49.41 19.66 1.64
C LEU A 27 47.87 19.75 1.53
N ILE A 28 47.36 20.54 0.60
CA ILE A 28 45.90 20.65 0.34
C ILE A 28 45.35 19.30 -0.14
N PHE A 29 46.00 18.64 -1.11
CA PHE A 29 45.56 17.33 -1.61
C PHE A 29 45.64 16.25 -0.53
N SER A 30 46.63 16.29 0.35
CA SER A 30 46.74 15.37 1.48
C SER A 30 45.61 15.59 2.50
N LEU A 31 45.21 16.85 2.76
CA LEU A 31 44.10 17.18 3.64
C LEU A 31 42.75 16.74 3.04
N LEU A 32 42.55 16.97 1.74
CA LEU A 32 41.35 16.49 1.03
C LEU A 32 41.30 14.97 1.00
N GLY A 33 42.43 14.31 0.73
CA GLY A 33 42.55 12.85 0.70
C GLY A 33 42.27 12.21 2.06
N SER A 34 42.79 12.79 3.15
CA SER A 34 42.50 12.29 4.50
C SER A 34 41.04 12.50 4.89
N ARG A 35 40.43 13.64 4.50
CA ARG A 35 39.00 13.88 4.70
C ARG A 35 38.14 12.90 3.91
N LEU A 36 38.51 12.62 2.67
CA LEU A 36 37.79 11.68 1.80
C LEU A 36 37.92 10.25 2.32
N TRP A 37 39.11 9.83 2.77
CA TRP A 37 39.30 8.56 3.46
C TRP A 37 38.42 8.47 4.72
N TYR A 38 38.42 9.50 5.57
CA TYR A 38 37.55 9.53 6.75
C TYR A 38 36.07 9.32 6.40
N LEU A 39 35.57 10.01 5.37
CA LEU A 39 34.18 9.86 4.92
C LEU A 39 33.90 8.47 4.33
N GLN A 40 34.82 7.89 3.56
CA GLN A 40 34.60 6.62 2.87
C GLN A 40 34.80 5.38 3.74
N ILE A 41 35.82 5.35 4.60
CA ILE A 41 36.16 4.14 5.39
C ILE A 41 35.55 4.17 6.78
N ILE A 42 35.59 5.31 7.49
CA ILE A 42 35.11 5.40 8.88
C ILE A 42 33.59 5.62 8.91
N GLN A 43 33.07 6.51 8.06
CA GLN A 43 31.62 6.76 7.96
C GLN A 43 30.93 6.07 6.80
N GLY A 44 31.65 5.25 6.01
CA GLY A 44 31.08 4.54 4.87
C GLY A 44 29.89 3.66 5.25
N GLN A 45 29.95 2.96 6.38
CA GLN A 45 28.84 2.13 6.87
C GLN A 45 27.60 2.97 7.22
N ILE A 46 27.78 4.08 7.93
CA ILE A 46 26.70 4.99 8.33
C ILE A 46 26.01 5.61 7.10
N TYR A 47 26.77 6.05 6.09
CA TYR A 47 26.19 6.61 4.86
C TYR A 47 25.58 5.54 3.94
N THR A 48 26.09 4.30 3.97
CA THR A 48 25.46 3.17 3.28
C THR A 48 24.11 2.84 3.92
N GLU A 49 24.01 2.87 5.26
CA GLU A 49 22.74 2.74 5.98
C GLU A 49 21.77 3.89 5.66
N PHE A 50 22.22 5.14 5.55
CA PHE A 50 21.35 6.25 5.14
C PHE A 50 20.89 6.16 3.66
N SER A 51 21.71 5.59 2.76
CA SER A 51 21.27 5.28 1.39
C SER A 51 20.31 4.08 1.34
N GLN A 52 20.39 3.14 2.28
CA GLN A 52 19.48 2.01 2.41
C GLN A 52 18.21 2.31 3.22
N GLY A 53 18.23 3.34 4.06
CA GLY A 53 17.17 3.64 5.04
C GLY A 53 15.79 3.94 4.42
N ASN A 54 15.74 4.29 3.13
CA ASN A 54 14.48 4.49 2.40
C ASN A 54 14.05 3.28 1.56
N ARG A 55 14.82 2.19 1.57
CA ARG A 55 14.56 1.00 0.75
C ARG A 55 13.69 -0.04 1.45
N ILE A 56 13.53 -0.02 2.77
CA ILE A 56 12.72 -1.03 3.49
C ILE A 56 11.35 -0.46 3.82
N ARG A 57 10.27 -1.11 3.37
CA ARG A 57 8.89 -0.81 3.75
C ARG A 57 8.23 -2.01 4.42
N LEU A 58 7.38 -1.71 5.40
CA LEU A 58 6.45 -2.69 5.96
C LEU A 58 5.22 -2.74 5.06
N VAL A 59 4.95 -3.92 4.50
CA VAL A 59 3.74 -4.20 3.74
C VAL A 59 2.79 -4.95 4.67
N PRO A 60 1.68 -4.34 5.12
CA PRO A 60 0.72 -5.00 5.98
C PRO A 60 0.02 -6.13 5.22
N GLU A 61 -0.28 -7.21 5.93
CA GLU A 61 -1.10 -8.31 5.43
C GLU A 61 -2.39 -8.36 6.28
N PRO A 62 -3.51 -7.84 5.77
CA PRO A 62 -4.71 -7.67 6.58
C PRO A 62 -5.27 -9.02 7.01
N ALA A 63 -5.69 -9.11 8.27
CA ALA A 63 -6.35 -10.28 8.80
C ALA A 63 -7.82 -10.34 8.37
N LEU A 64 -8.33 -11.56 8.20
CA LEU A 64 -9.75 -11.76 7.97
C LEU A 64 -10.53 -11.57 9.27
N ARG A 65 -11.60 -10.79 9.20
CA ARG A 65 -12.56 -10.63 10.30
C ARG A 65 -13.32 -11.95 10.53
N GLY A 66 -13.72 -12.24 11.76
CA GLY A 66 -14.55 -13.43 12.07
C GLY A 66 -15.86 -13.46 11.28
N ASN A 67 -16.26 -14.64 10.79
CA ASN A 67 -17.56 -14.86 10.16
C ASN A 67 -18.68 -14.95 11.21
N ILE A 68 -19.89 -14.57 10.84
CA ILE A 68 -21.08 -14.68 11.70
C ILE A 68 -21.98 -15.78 11.13
N TYR A 69 -22.42 -16.69 12.00
CA TYR A 69 -23.28 -17.82 11.67
C TYR A 69 -24.59 -17.78 12.46
N ASP A 70 -25.63 -18.36 11.88
CA ASP A 70 -26.85 -18.72 12.60
C ASP A 70 -26.63 -20.00 13.44
N ARG A 71 -27.63 -20.40 14.23
CA ARG A 71 -27.55 -21.58 15.11
C ARG A 71 -27.40 -22.91 14.36
N ASN A 72 -27.66 -22.94 13.05
CA ASN A 72 -27.57 -24.10 12.18
C ASN A 72 -26.32 -24.08 11.30
N GLY A 73 -25.41 -23.10 11.49
CA GLY A 73 -24.20 -22.95 10.70
C GLY A 73 -24.38 -22.21 9.37
N VAL A 74 -25.51 -21.53 9.16
CA VAL A 74 -25.73 -20.71 7.96
C VAL A 74 -24.98 -19.39 8.09
N LEU A 75 -24.22 -19.01 7.05
CA LEU A 75 -23.46 -17.75 7.03
C LEU A 75 -24.38 -16.54 6.98
N LEU A 76 -24.26 -15.67 7.98
CA LEU A 76 -25.00 -14.43 8.11
C LEU A 76 -24.14 -13.21 7.71
N ALA A 77 -22.83 -13.29 7.96
CA ALA A 77 -21.84 -12.35 7.49
C ALA A 77 -20.52 -13.09 7.23
N GLU A 78 -19.89 -12.82 6.10
CA GLU A 78 -18.63 -13.44 5.70
C GLU A 78 -17.68 -12.45 5.03
N ASN A 79 -16.43 -12.85 4.83
CA ASN A 79 -15.51 -12.10 3.98
C ASN A 79 -15.47 -12.79 2.62
N ARG A 80 -15.79 -12.04 1.56
CA ARG A 80 -15.65 -12.49 0.18
C ARG A 80 -14.49 -11.77 -0.49
N PRO A 81 -13.83 -12.38 -1.49
CA PRO A 81 -12.90 -11.64 -2.33
C PRO A 81 -13.66 -10.57 -3.13
N ALA A 82 -13.21 -9.33 -3.03
CA ALA A 82 -13.60 -8.23 -3.91
C ALA A 82 -12.45 -7.96 -4.89
N TYR A 83 -12.78 -7.93 -6.18
CA TYR A 83 -11.82 -7.73 -7.26
C TYR A 83 -11.75 -6.24 -7.59
N GLN A 84 -10.74 -5.56 -7.08
CA GLN A 84 -10.56 -4.13 -7.30
C GLN A 84 -9.80 -3.89 -8.61
N LEU A 85 -10.29 -2.93 -9.40
CA LEU A 85 -9.60 -2.47 -10.59
C LEU A 85 -8.66 -1.32 -10.24
N HIS A 86 -7.37 -1.54 -10.39
CA HIS A 86 -6.35 -0.52 -10.13
C HIS A 86 -5.74 -0.05 -11.45
N LEU A 87 -5.41 1.25 -11.52
CA LEU A 87 -4.66 1.84 -12.63
C LEU A 87 -3.45 2.61 -12.10
N ILE A 88 -2.27 2.32 -12.64
CA ILE A 88 -1.02 3.04 -12.40
C ILE A 88 -0.72 3.89 -13.63
N ARG A 89 -0.78 5.22 -13.47
CA ARG A 89 -0.63 6.17 -14.59
C ARG A 89 0.75 6.08 -15.25
N GLU A 90 1.79 5.86 -14.44
CA GLU A 90 3.16 5.72 -14.94
C GLU A 90 3.33 4.54 -15.90
N ASP A 91 2.64 3.42 -15.62
CA ASP A 91 2.71 2.20 -16.44
C ASP A 91 1.66 2.22 -17.58
N THR A 92 0.99 3.36 -17.81
CA THR A 92 -0.05 3.53 -18.83
C THR A 92 0.41 4.54 -19.92
N PRO A 93 1.05 4.08 -21.01
CA PRO A 93 1.59 4.98 -22.04
C PRO A 93 0.55 5.85 -22.75
N ASP A 94 -0.65 5.31 -22.97
CA ASP A 94 -1.79 6.01 -23.56
C ASP A 94 -3.02 5.81 -22.67
N LEU A 95 -3.23 6.77 -21.77
CA LEU A 95 -4.27 6.73 -20.75
C LEU A 95 -5.67 6.74 -21.36
N GLU A 96 -5.96 7.65 -22.29
CA GLU A 96 -7.30 7.80 -22.87
C GLU A 96 -7.68 6.54 -23.67
N LYS A 97 -6.73 5.97 -24.43
CA LYS A 97 -6.96 4.71 -25.15
C LYS A 97 -7.19 3.53 -24.21
N THR A 98 -6.40 3.43 -23.14
CA THR A 98 -6.51 2.35 -22.15
C THR A 98 -7.84 2.43 -21.41
N LEU A 99 -8.22 3.63 -20.94
CA LEU A 99 -9.54 3.87 -20.32
C LEU A 99 -10.69 3.57 -21.29
N GLY A 100 -10.52 3.87 -22.58
CA GLY A 100 -11.51 3.54 -23.62
C GLY A 100 -11.71 2.03 -23.76
N LYS A 101 -10.62 1.25 -23.80
CA LYS A 101 -10.69 -0.21 -23.80
C LYS A 101 -11.31 -0.78 -22.52
N VAL A 102 -10.92 -0.27 -21.36
CA VAL A 102 -11.46 -0.70 -20.05
C VAL A 102 -12.96 -0.44 -19.97
N SER A 103 -13.39 0.76 -20.37
CA SER A 103 -14.80 1.16 -20.47
C SER A 103 -15.61 0.17 -21.33
N GLN A 104 -15.09 -0.17 -22.51
CA GLN A 104 -15.74 -1.13 -23.41
C GLN A 104 -15.76 -2.55 -22.85
N ALA A 105 -14.66 -3.03 -22.27
CA ALA A 105 -14.53 -4.39 -21.74
C ALA A 105 -15.44 -4.63 -20.52
N LEU A 106 -15.54 -3.65 -19.63
CA LEU A 106 -16.29 -3.77 -18.38
C LEU A 106 -17.72 -3.26 -18.46
N ASN A 107 -18.08 -2.61 -19.58
CA ASN A 107 -19.32 -1.86 -19.76
C ASN A 107 -19.50 -0.78 -18.68
N LEU A 108 -18.41 -0.07 -18.37
CA LEU A 108 -18.38 1.02 -17.39
C LEU A 108 -18.40 2.37 -18.12
N PRO A 109 -19.08 3.40 -17.59
CA PRO A 109 -19.10 4.71 -18.23
C PRO A 109 -17.71 5.35 -18.22
N TYR A 110 -17.20 5.67 -19.41
CA TYR A 110 -15.89 6.31 -19.60
C TYR A 110 -15.73 7.57 -18.75
N SER A 111 -16.78 8.39 -18.65
CA SER A 111 -16.79 9.61 -17.84
C SER A 111 -16.49 9.31 -16.37
N ALA A 112 -17.09 8.27 -15.78
CA ALA A 112 -16.86 7.94 -14.38
C ALA A 112 -15.41 7.46 -14.12
N LEU A 113 -14.82 6.73 -15.06
CA LEU A 113 -13.42 6.34 -14.97
C LEU A 113 -12.50 7.57 -15.04
N LYS A 114 -12.81 8.49 -15.96
CA LYS A 114 -12.07 9.75 -16.11
C LYS A 114 -12.18 10.63 -14.87
N ASP A 115 -13.37 10.78 -14.30
CA ASP A 115 -13.61 11.55 -13.08
C ASP A 115 -12.78 11.01 -11.90
N LYS A 116 -12.66 9.68 -11.77
CA LYS A 116 -11.80 9.04 -10.75
C LYS A 116 -10.33 9.35 -10.95
N ILE A 117 -9.84 9.39 -12.20
CA ILE A 117 -8.47 9.80 -12.49
C ILE A 117 -8.25 11.28 -12.17
N GLU A 118 -9.18 12.14 -12.59
CA GLU A 118 -9.11 13.59 -12.40
C GLU A 118 -9.12 13.96 -10.90
N ALA A 119 -9.96 13.30 -10.11
CA ALA A 119 -9.99 13.46 -8.65
C ALA A 119 -8.68 13.06 -7.96
N ASN A 120 -7.87 12.20 -8.59
CA ASN A 120 -6.64 11.65 -8.04
C ASN A 120 -5.37 12.18 -8.73
N LEU A 121 -5.46 13.29 -9.48
CA LEU A 121 -4.30 13.86 -10.18
C LEU A 121 -3.16 14.25 -9.25
N ASN A 122 -3.48 14.63 -8.01
CA ASN A 122 -2.53 15.02 -6.97
C ASN A 122 -1.70 13.86 -6.42
N LEU A 123 -2.11 12.60 -6.64
CA LEU A 123 -1.31 11.45 -6.27
C LEU A 123 -0.06 11.38 -7.15
N ALA A 124 0.99 10.70 -6.68
CA ALA A 124 2.13 10.42 -7.54
C ALA A 124 1.73 9.47 -8.69
N GLN A 125 2.44 9.50 -9.82
CA GLN A 125 2.07 8.71 -11.01
C GLN A 125 2.20 7.19 -10.79
N PHE A 126 3.09 6.76 -9.91
CA PHE A 126 3.30 5.36 -9.52
C PHE A 126 2.27 4.85 -8.50
N LYS A 127 1.42 5.73 -7.93
CA LYS A 127 0.40 5.31 -6.97
C LYS A 127 -0.80 4.75 -7.73
N PRO A 128 -1.29 3.56 -7.34
CA PRO A 128 -2.47 2.98 -7.97
C PRO A 128 -3.71 3.83 -7.64
N ILE A 129 -4.56 4.02 -8.64
CA ILE A 129 -5.87 4.64 -8.52
C ILE A 129 -6.92 3.54 -8.63
N ILE A 130 -7.82 3.45 -7.65
CA ILE A 130 -8.90 2.48 -7.65
C ILE A 130 -10.01 2.99 -8.59
N LEU A 131 -10.18 2.31 -9.71
CA LEU A 131 -11.20 2.61 -10.72
C LEU A 131 -12.52 1.91 -10.42
N GLU A 132 -12.51 0.76 -9.78
CA GLU A 132 -13.70 0.02 -9.34
C GLU A 132 -13.37 -0.79 -8.09
N GLU A 133 -14.24 -0.79 -7.09
CA GLU A 133 -13.97 -1.43 -5.80
C GLU A 133 -14.32 -2.93 -5.77
N ASP A 134 -15.26 -3.35 -6.61
CA ASP A 134 -15.79 -4.70 -6.57
C ASP A 134 -16.33 -5.12 -7.94
N LEU A 135 -15.43 -5.61 -8.78
CA LEU A 135 -15.77 -6.18 -10.09
C LEU A 135 -16.35 -7.58 -9.95
N GLU A 136 -17.28 -7.89 -10.85
CA GLU A 136 -17.72 -9.26 -11.09
C GLU A 136 -16.52 -10.14 -11.46
N TYR A 137 -16.53 -11.38 -10.96
CA TYR A 137 -15.43 -12.32 -11.13
C TYR A 137 -15.07 -12.53 -12.60
N GLU A 138 -16.07 -12.70 -13.46
CA GLU A 138 -15.89 -12.94 -14.89
C GLU A 138 -15.17 -11.77 -15.57
N LYS A 139 -15.51 -10.54 -15.18
CA LYS A 139 -14.90 -9.32 -15.71
C LYS A 139 -13.46 -9.15 -15.23
N ALA A 140 -13.20 -9.45 -13.96
CA ALA A 140 -11.85 -9.44 -13.40
C ALA A 140 -10.95 -10.46 -14.12
N MET A 141 -11.45 -11.68 -14.32
CA MET A 141 -10.70 -12.74 -15.02
C MET A 141 -10.45 -12.42 -16.49
N TYR A 142 -11.39 -11.73 -17.14
CA TYR A 142 -11.18 -11.25 -18.51
C TYR A 142 -9.99 -10.30 -18.57
N LEU A 143 -9.92 -9.29 -17.68
CA LEU A 143 -8.80 -8.34 -17.68
C LEU A 143 -7.46 -9.00 -17.33
N GLU A 144 -7.44 -9.91 -16.36
CA GLU A 144 -6.23 -10.68 -16.02
C GLU A 144 -5.75 -11.55 -17.20
N THR A 145 -6.68 -12.17 -17.94
CA THR A 145 -6.32 -13.00 -19.10
C THR A 145 -5.71 -12.18 -20.24
N PHE A 146 -6.20 -10.96 -20.45
CA PHE A 146 -5.77 -10.06 -21.53
C PHE A 146 -4.93 -8.89 -20.99
N GLN A 147 -4.09 -9.12 -19.99
CA GLN A 147 -3.34 -8.05 -19.32
C GLN A 147 -2.50 -7.19 -20.27
N ASP A 148 -1.93 -7.79 -21.32
CA ASP A 148 -1.16 -7.09 -22.37
C ASP A 148 -1.97 -5.99 -23.10
N ASP A 149 -3.30 -6.14 -23.16
CA ASP A 149 -4.19 -5.18 -23.80
C ASP A 149 -4.50 -3.96 -22.93
N PHE A 150 -4.21 -4.03 -21.63
CA PHE A 150 -4.54 -3.04 -20.61
C PHE A 150 -3.27 -2.62 -19.82
N PRO A 151 -2.32 -1.94 -20.46
CA PRO A 151 -1.09 -1.52 -19.79
C PRO A 151 -1.39 -0.61 -18.60
N GLY A 152 -0.74 -0.89 -17.47
CA GLY A 152 -0.91 -0.16 -16.21
C GLY A 152 -2.20 -0.46 -15.46
N VAL A 153 -3.01 -1.42 -15.92
CA VAL A 153 -4.21 -1.90 -15.23
C VAL A 153 -3.91 -3.24 -14.54
N SER A 154 -4.36 -3.39 -13.30
CA SER A 154 -4.19 -4.64 -12.54
C SER A 154 -5.40 -4.93 -11.68
N ILE A 155 -5.72 -6.22 -11.48
CA ILE A 155 -6.73 -6.61 -10.50
C ILE A 155 -6.05 -6.89 -9.16
N VAL A 156 -6.55 -6.23 -8.11
CA VAL A 156 -6.11 -6.49 -6.74
C VAL A 156 -7.26 -7.13 -5.98
N VAL A 157 -7.02 -8.32 -5.43
CA VAL A 157 -8.01 -9.01 -4.61
C VAL A 157 -7.89 -8.53 -3.18
N GLN A 158 -8.97 -7.96 -2.64
CA GLN A 158 -9.05 -7.59 -1.23
C GLN A 158 -10.27 -8.22 -0.57
N PRO A 159 -10.18 -8.66 0.69
CA PRO A 159 -11.34 -9.17 1.40
C PRO A 159 -12.34 -8.04 1.65
N ARG A 160 -13.60 -8.26 1.30
CA ARG A 160 -14.72 -7.35 1.58
C ARG A 160 -15.79 -8.06 2.40
N ARG A 161 -16.32 -7.36 3.39
CA ARG A 161 -17.42 -7.87 4.23
C ARG A 161 -18.70 -8.01 3.39
N PHE A 162 -19.31 -9.18 3.41
CA PHE A 162 -20.51 -9.53 2.65
C PHE A 162 -21.60 -10.09 3.57
N TYR A 163 -22.85 -9.70 3.32
CA TYR A 163 -24.02 -10.06 4.13
C TYR A 163 -25.05 -10.77 3.25
N PRO A 164 -25.03 -12.12 3.15
CA PRO A 164 -25.88 -12.85 2.19
C PRO A 164 -27.38 -12.59 2.33
N TYR A 165 -27.84 -12.22 3.53
CA TYR A 165 -29.25 -12.03 3.86
C TYR A 165 -29.68 -10.56 3.94
N ASN A 166 -28.79 -9.60 3.66
CA ASN A 166 -29.06 -8.15 3.62
C ASN A 166 -30.11 -7.70 4.67
N ASN A 167 -31.25 -7.17 4.19
CA ASN A 167 -32.29 -6.55 5.00
C ASN A 167 -32.95 -7.49 6.01
N LEU A 168 -32.91 -8.81 5.82
CA LEU A 168 -33.60 -9.75 6.70
C LEU A 168 -33.06 -9.69 8.14
N VAL A 169 -31.76 -9.42 8.27
CA VAL A 169 -31.01 -9.45 9.54
C VAL A 169 -30.09 -8.24 9.71
N ALA A 170 -30.14 -7.26 8.80
CA ALA A 170 -29.27 -6.08 8.80
C ALA A 170 -29.29 -5.32 10.13
N HIS A 171 -30.46 -5.12 10.75
CA HIS A 171 -30.58 -4.41 12.02
C HIS A 171 -29.95 -5.16 13.21
N LEU A 172 -29.95 -6.50 13.15
CA LEU A 172 -29.37 -7.34 14.19
C LEU A 172 -27.85 -7.45 14.01
N ILE A 173 -27.41 -7.76 12.80
CA ILE A 173 -25.99 -7.96 12.49
C ILE A 173 -25.25 -6.62 12.54
N GLY A 174 -25.84 -5.59 11.95
CA GLY A 174 -25.20 -4.31 11.73
C GLY A 174 -24.32 -4.29 10.49
N TYR A 175 -23.40 -3.32 10.47
CA TYR A 175 -22.48 -3.10 9.36
C TYR A 175 -21.11 -2.67 9.88
N VAL A 176 -20.13 -2.70 8.99
CA VAL A 176 -18.75 -2.27 9.25
C VAL A 176 -18.41 -1.02 8.45
N GLY A 177 -17.44 -0.25 8.91
CA GLY A 177 -16.98 0.97 8.24
C GLY A 177 -15.55 1.32 8.61
N ILE A 178 -14.97 2.25 7.84
CA ILE A 178 -13.60 2.72 8.03
C ILE A 178 -13.55 3.60 9.29
N VAL A 179 -12.55 3.36 10.11
CA VAL A 179 -12.28 4.16 11.31
C VAL A 179 -11.69 5.51 10.96
N GLN A 180 -12.25 6.60 11.50
CA GLN A 180 -11.68 7.96 11.40
C GLN A 180 -10.87 8.38 12.64
N GLU A 181 -11.07 7.75 13.80
CA GLU A 181 -10.44 8.10 15.08
C GLU A 181 -9.84 6.87 15.76
N ASP A 182 -8.72 7.01 16.48
CA ASP A 182 -8.09 5.91 17.20
C ASP A 182 -9.07 5.27 18.21
N TRP A 183 -9.59 4.08 17.88
CA TRP A 183 -10.50 3.33 18.76
C TRP A 183 -9.74 2.86 20.01
N THR A 184 -9.84 3.63 21.08
CA THR A 184 -9.18 3.36 22.37
C THR A 184 -9.77 2.14 23.10
N GLU A 185 -11.00 1.74 22.79
CA GLU A 185 -11.69 0.59 23.38
C GLU A 185 -11.13 -0.76 22.93
N LEU A 186 -10.38 -0.82 21.83
CA LEU A 186 -9.73 -2.04 21.37
C LEU A 186 -8.42 -2.29 22.13
N PRO A 187 -8.05 -3.58 22.34
CA PRO A 187 -6.72 -3.94 22.82
C PRO A 187 -5.64 -3.29 21.94
N GLU A 188 -4.56 -2.82 22.56
CA GLU A 188 -3.49 -2.07 21.89
C GLU A 188 -2.94 -2.81 20.66
N GLU A 189 -2.82 -4.13 20.74
CA GLU A 189 -2.35 -5.02 19.68
C GLU A 189 -3.24 -5.03 18.43
N LYS A 190 -4.54 -4.71 18.57
CA LYS A 190 -5.53 -4.74 17.47
C LYS A 190 -5.81 -3.38 16.86
N ARG A 191 -5.34 -2.29 17.48
CA ARG A 191 -5.60 -0.91 17.01
C ARG A 191 -4.98 -0.66 15.64
N SER A 192 -3.79 -1.21 15.37
CA SER A 192 -3.18 -1.15 14.03
C SER A 192 -3.93 -1.95 12.98
N SER A 193 -4.75 -2.92 13.40
CA SER A 193 -5.54 -3.82 12.55
C SER A 193 -7.02 -3.42 12.45
N SER A 194 -7.42 -2.32 13.08
CA SER A 194 -8.80 -1.86 13.12
C SER A 194 -9.11 -0.84 12.03
N GLN A 195 -8.60 -1.03 10.81
CA GLN A 195 -8.96 -0.15 9.68
C GLN A 195 -10.47 -0.16 9.42
N ILE A 196 -11.09 -1.32 9.62
CA ILE A 196 -12.53 -1.54 9.47
C ILE A 196 -13.09 -2.07 10.80
N VAL A 197 -14.06 -1.35 11.38
CA VAL A 197 -14.74 -1.74 12.62
C VAL A 197 -16.23 -1.90 12.40
N GLY A 198 -16.88 -2.73 13.21
CA GLY A 198 -18.33 -2.76 13.30
C GLY A 198 -18.86 -1.48 13.94
N HIS A 199 -19.88 -0.87 13.32
CA HIS A 199 -20.51 0.36 13.80
C HIS A 199 -21.86 0.12 14.48
N SER A 200 -22.47 -1.05 14.29
CA SER A 200 -23.78 -1.38 14.88
C SER A 200 -23.96 -2.89 15.08
N GLY A 201 -25.02 -3.27 15.80
CA GLY A 201 -25.43 -4.66 15.95
C GLY A 201 -24.36 -5.58 16.55
N ILE A 202 -24.40 -6.84 16.16
CA ILE A 202 -23.39 -7.84 16.51
C ILE A 202 -21.99 -7.42 16.03
N GLU A 203 -21.89 -6.76 14.88
CA GLU A 203 -20.60 -6.29 14.35
C GLU A 203 -19.89 -5.35 15.34
N LEU A 204 -20.61 -4.43 15.99
CA LEU A 204 -20.04 -3.55 17.01
C LEU A 204 -19.73 -4.30 18.30
N LEU A 205 -20.69 -5.10 18.79
CA LEU A 205 -20.58 -5.79 20.09
C LEU A 205 -19.43 -6.80 20.15
N GLU A 206 -19.14 -7.45 19.03
CA GLU A 206 -18.14 -8.51 18.93
C GLU A 206 -16.85 -8.04 18.24
N ASN A 207 -16.61 -6.72 18.13
CA ASN A 207 -15.39 -6.17 17.52
C ASN A 207 -14.11 -6.77 18.13
N ASP A 208 -14.01 -6.84 19.46
CA ASP A 208 -12.83 -7.38 20.14
C ASP A 208 -12.55 -8.84 19.75
N HIS A 209 -13.59 -9.67 19.57
CA HIS A 209 -13.42 -11.06 19.17
C HIS A 209 -13.23 -11.23 17.66
N MET A 210 -13.94 -10.46 16.84
CA MET A 210 -13.99 -10.63 15.38
C MET A 210 -12.84 -9.93 14.66
N ILE A 211 -12.21 -8.90 15.23
CA ILE A 211 -11.02 -8.29 14.64
C ILE A 211 -9.83 -9.25 14.81
N GLY A 212 -9.21 -9.61 13.69
CA GLY A 212 -7.99 -10.41 13.65
C GLY A 212 -6.74 -9.58 13.98
N LEU A 213 -5.58 -10.22 13.92
CA LEU A 213 -4.28 -9.55 14.05
C LEU A 213 -3.62 -9.52 12.68
N ASP A 214 -3.40 -8.32 12.16
CA ASP A 214 -2.74 -8.16 10.87
C ASP A 214 -1.33 -8.73 10.93
N GLY A 215 -0.97 -9.41 9.86
CA GLY A 215 0.39 -9.82 9.60
C GLY A 215 1.14 -8.73 8.87
N GLY A 216 2.28 -9.10 8.33
CA GLY A 216 3.00 -8.24 7.43
C GLY A 216 4.34 -8.82 7.05
N ARG A 217 4.94 -8.17 6.06
CA ARG A 217 6.27 -8.51 5.58
C ARG A 217 7.09 -7.26 5.38
N GLN A 218 8.39 -7.39 5.58
CA GLN A 218 9.32 -6.34 5.18
C GLN A 218 9.62 -6.55 3.70
N ALA A 219 9.50 -5.49 2.92
CA ALA A 219 9.78 -5.49 1.50
C ALA A 219 10.81 -4.42 1.20
N GLU A 220 11.87 -4.82 0.50
CA GLU A 220 12.77 -3.90 -0.14
C GLU A 220 12.06 -3.28 -1.35
N VAL A 221 11.91 -1.96 -1.38
CA VAL A 221 11.25 -1.20 -2.43
C VAL A 221 12.25 -0.33 -3.18
N ASP A 222 12.04 -0.11 -4.48
CA ASP A 222 12.85 0.86 -5.23
C ASP A 222 12.51 2.32 -4.85
N HIS A 223 13.21 3.27 -5.48
CA HIS A 223 12.95 4.71 -5.36
C HIS A 223 11.53 5.12 -5.77
N MET A 224 10.81 4.27 -6.52
CA MET A 224 9.44 4.45 -7.00
C MET A 224 8.43 3.74 -6.09
N GLY A 225 8.90 2.94 -5.13
CA GLY A 225 8.08 2.21 -4.17
C GLY A 225 7.63 0.82 -4.60
N ARG A 226 8.15 0.26 -5.69
CA ARG A 226 7.83 -1.09 -6.17
C ARG A 226 8.56 -2.13 -5.32
N GLU A 227 7.87 -3.18 -4.89
CA GLU A 227 8.43 -4.28 -4.10
C GLU A 227 9.42 -5.10 -4.96
N ILE A 228 10.70 -5.08 -4.57
CA ILE A 228 11.80 -5.82 -5.23
C ILE A 228 11.94 -7.19 -4.57
N GLN A 229 11.97 -7.22 -3.23
CA GLN A 229 12.29 -8.44 -2.49
C GLN A 229 11.68 -8.42 -1.09
N VAL A 230 11.10 -9.54 -0.67
CA VAL A 230 10.70 -9.75 0.73
C VAL A 230 11.95 -10.01 1.58
N LEU A 231 12.12 -9.19 2.61
CA LEU A 231 13.18 -9.31 3.61
C LEU A 231 12.68 -10.05 4.84
N GLY A 232 13.48 -11.01 5.32
CA GLY A 232 13.16 -11.79 6.52
C GLY A 232 12.01 -12.77 6.33
N LYS A 233 11.45 -13.24 7.45
CA LYS A 233 10.26 -14.11 7.44
C LYS A 233 9.01 -13.24 7.63
N PRO A 234 7.98 -13.39 6.77
CA PRO A 234 6.72 -12.70 6.98
C PRO A 234 6.08 -13.15 8.30
N VAL A 235 5.44 -12.21 8.98
CA VAL A 235 4.55 -12.50 10.11
C VAL A 235 3.18 -12.78 9.52
N PRO A 236 2.65 -14.02 9.62
CA PRO A 236 1.34 -14.33 9.07
C PRO A 236 0.24 -13.61 9.84
N SER A 237 -0.83 -13.24 9.15
CA SER A 237 -2.02 -12.69 9.79
C SER A 237 -2.78 -13.78 10.56
N VAL A 238 -3.46 -13.38 11.64
CA VAL A 238 -4.29 -14.27 12.45
C VAL A 238 -5.75 -13.86 12.28
N PRO A 239 -6.61 -14.70 11.69
CA PRO A 239 -8.03 -14.41 11.54
C PRO A 239 -8.74 -14.19 12.88
N GLY A 240 -9.73 -13.31 12.87
CA GLY A 240 -10.60 -13.08 14.03
C GLY A 240 -11.52 -14.28 14.31
N LYS A 241 -12.11 -14.29 15.50
CA LYS A 241 -12.95 -15.39 15.97
C LYS A 241 -14.33 -15.35 15.30
N ASN A 242 -14.76 -16.51 14.81
CA ASN A 242 -16.12 -16.70 14.30
C ASN A 242 -17.17 -16.64 15.43
N ILE A 243 -18.33 -16.05 15.14
CA ILE A 243 -19.44 -15.90 16.08
C ILE A 243 -20.63 -16.73 15.58
N THR A 244 -21.27 -17.48 16.47
CA THR A 244 -22.49 -18.22 16.19
C THR A 244 -23.62 -17.65 17.04
N LEU A 245 -24.69 -17.20 16.40
CA LEU A 245 -25.87 -16.65 17.04
C LEU A 245 -26.87 -17.75 17.38
N SER A 246 -27.76 -17.49 18.33
CA SER A 246 -28.93 -18.35 18.61
C SER A 246 -30.06 -18.19 17.59
N LEU A 247 -29.93 -17.24 16.67
CA LEU A 247 -30.88 -16.96 15.59
C LEU A 247 -31.01 -18.16 14.64
N ASP A 248 -32.24 -18.43 14.18
CA ASP A 248 -32.48 -19.25 12.99
C ASP A 248 -32.96 -18.33 11.86
N VAL A 249 -32.18 -18.21 10.79
CA VAL A 249 -32.48 -17.28 9.70
C VAL A 249 -33.73 -17.65 8.91
N ARG A 250 -34.10 -18.95 8.90
CA ARG A 250 -35.31 -19.42 8.21
C ARG A 250 -36.54 -19.03 9.02
N LEU A 251 -36.47 -19.16 10.35
CA LEU A 251 -37.55 -18.70 11.23
C LEU A 251 -37.69 -17.18 11.17
N GLN A 252 -36.56 -16.46 11.17
CA GLN A 252 -36.55 -15.00 10.99
C GLN A 252 -37.25 -14.61 9.68
N LYS A 253 -36.96 -15.31 8.58
CA LYS A 253 -37.63 -15.10 7.29
C LYS A 253 -39.14 -15.27 7.37
N VAL A 254 -39.61 -16.36 8.00
CA VAL A 254 -41.05 -16.61 8.18
C VAL A 254 -41.69 -15.51 9.02
N ALA A 255 -41.04 -15.07 10.09
CA ALA A 255 -41.54 -13.98 10.93
C ALA A 255 -41.62 -12.65 10.17
N THR A 256 -40.56 -12.28 9.42
CA THR A 256 -40.55 -11.08 8.59
C THR A 256 -41.62 -11.13 7.49
N ASP A 257 -41.80 -12.29 6.85
CA ASP A 257 -42.84 -12.48 5.84
C ASP A 257 -44.25 -12.36 6.44
N ALA A 258 -44.48 -12.87 7.66
CA ALA A 258 -45.75 -12.74 8.37
C ALA A 258 -46.05 -11.29 8.82
N MET A 259 -45.01 -10.48 9.05
CA MET A 259 -45.12 -9.07 9.42
C MET A 259 -45.16 -8.11 8.22
N LYS A 260 -45.10 -8.60 6.98
CA LYS A 260 -45.13 -7.72 5.79
C LYS A 260 -46.40 -6.86 5.77
N GLY A 261 -46.22 -5.54 5.84
CA GLY A 261 -47.30 -4.55 5.81
C GLY A 261 -47.68 -4.01 7.19
N GLU A 262 -47.14 -4.59 8.26
CA GLU A 262 -47.22 -4.05 9.61
C GLU A 262 -45.90 -3.33 9.93
N SER A 263 -45.97 -2.13 10.50
CA SER A 263 -44.78 -1.44 10.98
C SER A 263 -44.24 -2.15 12.22
N GLY A 264 -43.03 -2.71 12.10
CA GLY A 264 -42.24 -3.21 13.23
C GLY A 264 -41.39 -2.11 13.85
#